data_AF-A0A7G5XFW8-F1
#
_entry.id   AF-A0A7G5XFW8-F1
#
_cell.length_a   1.000
_cell.length_b   1.000
_cell.length_c   1.000
_cell.angle_alpha   90.00
_cell.angle_beta   90.00
_cell.angle_gamma   90.00
#
_symmetry.space_group_name_H-M   'P 1'
#
loop_
_entity.id
_entity.type
_entity.pdbx_description
1 polymer ?
#
loop_
_entity_poly.entity_id
_entity_poly.type
_entity_poly.pdbx_seq_one_letter_code
_entity_poly.pdbx_strand_id
1 'polypeptide(L)'
;MKKNSIAFLLLFTVCSFVTESALLNGSVKSFHWLNGSWQMQTKRGIITEKWAVANDSTLAGESIMTRADGTEIPLEKIQLAFRNGNYYYIPTVKNQNGEQPVEFKITSHNETGFVAENPQHDFPKRISYTLVNKDSIHAVIDDGAATPVKKSNFYYSRKKD
;
A
#
# COMPACT_ATOMS: atom_id res chain seq x y z
N MET A 1 -41.01 -50.95 51.90
CA MET A 1 -39.57 -50.67 51.90
C MET A 1 -39.27 -49.77 50.71
N LYS A 2 -38.95 -48.49 50.96
CA LYS A 2 -38.79 -47.46 49.92
C LYS A 2 -37.39 -47.56 49.32
N LYS A 3 -37.30 -47.65 47.98
CA LYS A 3 -36.04 -47.57 47.23
C LYS A 3 -35.64 -46.10 47.08
N ASN A 4 -34.39 -45.80 47.43
CA ASN A 4 -33.76 -44.49 47.23
C ASN A 4 -33.58 -44.22 45.73
N SER A 5 -33.70 -42.97 45.32
CA SER A 5 -33.16 -42.51 44.04
C SER A 5 -32.46 -41.18 44.25
N ILE A 6 -31.13 -41.26 44.16
CA ILE A 6 -30.18 -40.16 44.17
C ILE A 6 -30.31 -39.47 42.81
N ALA A 7 -30.74 -38.21 42.80
CA ALA A 7 -30.73 -37.38 41.60
C ALA A 7 -29.37 -36.69 41.47
N PHE A 8 -28.57 -37.12 40.49
CA PHE A 8 -27.36 -36.44 40.05
C PHE A 8 -27.77 -35.29 39.11
N LEU A 9 -27.58 -34.04 39.53
CA LEU A 9 -27.82 -32.87 38.69
C LEU A 9 -26.55 -32.59 37.88
N LEU A 10 -26.55 -32.97 36.59
CA LEU A 10 -25.48 -32.68 35.64
C LEU A 10 -25.69 -31.27 35.09
N LEU A 11 -24.84 -30.32 35.51
CA LEU A 11 -24.83 -28.95 35.02
C LEU A 11 -24.15 -28.93 33.64
N PHE A 12 -24.93 -28.82 32.56
CA PHE A 12 -24.40 -28.61 31.21
C PHE A 12 -23.94 -27.15 31.08
N THR A 13 -22.66 -26.89 31.33
CA THR A 13 -22.03 -25.61 31.03
C THR A 13 -21.80 -25.54 29.52
N VAL A 14 -22.71 -24.88 28.80
CA VAL A 14 -22.52 -24.56 27.38
C VAL A 14 -21.41 -23.53 27.29
N CYS A 15 -20.20 -23.98 26.98
CA CYS A 15 -19.09 -23.09 26.63
C CYS A 15 -19.42 -22.52 25.24
N SER A 16 -20.04 -21.33 25.21
CA SER A 16 -20.12 -20.54 23.99
C SER A 16 -18.68 -20.16 23.63
N PHE A 17 -18.11 -20.88 22.66
CA PHE A 17 -16.93 -20.42 21.96
C PHE A 17 -17.30 -19.10 21.27
N VAL A 18 -17.01 -17.99 21.94
CA VAL A 18 -16.99 -16.69 21.31
C VAL A 18 -15.80 -16.76 20.36
N THR A 19 -16.07 -17.06 19.09
CA THR A 19 -15.08 -16.82 18.04
C THR A 19 -14.84 -15.32 18.04
N GLU A 20 -13.70 -14.92 18.59
CA GLU A 20 -13.15 -13.60 18.44
C GLU A 20 -13.02 -13.35 16.94
N SER A 21 -13.97 -12.60 16.37
CA SER A 21 -13.85 -12.09 15.01
C SER A 21 -12.55 -11.31 15.01
N ALA A 22 -11.52 -11.87 14.37
CA ALA A 22 -10.26 -11.19 14.14
C ALA A 22 -10.63 -9.83 13.54
N LEU A 23 -10.57 -8.80 14.38
CA LEU A 23 -10.63 -7.42 13.93
C LEU A 23 -9.63 -7.39 12.77
N LEU A 24 -10.12 -6.99 11.60
CA LEU A 24 -9.30 -6.80 10.41
C LEU A 24 -8.23 -5.76 10.76
N ASN A 25 -7.17 -6.19 11.44
CA ASN A 25 -6.01 -5.40 11.80
C ASN A 25 -5.13 -5.35 10.54
N GLY A 26 -5.70 -4.84 9.45
CA GLY A 26 -4.92 -4.52 8.28
C GLY A 26 -3.93 -3.45 8.69
N SER A 27 -2.67 -3.83 8.66
CA SER A 27 -1.57 -2.98 9.01
C SER A 27 -0.73 -2.76 7.77
N VAL A 28 -0.26 -1.54 7.58
CA VAL A 28 0.65 -1.22 6.47
C VAL A 28 2.03 -1.89 6.62
N LYS A 29 2.26 -2.64 7.70
CA LYS A 29 3.46 -3.46 7.92
C LYS A 29 3.75 -4.44 6.77
N SER A 30 2.74 -4.93 6.05
CA SER A 30 2.94 -5.76 4.85
C SER A 30 3.66 -5.03 3.70
N PHE A 31 3.74 -3.69 3.76
CA PHE A 31 4.42 -2.84 2.79
C PHE A 31 5.72 -2.24 3.33
N HIS A 32 6.22 -2.71 4.49
CA HIS A 32 7.45 -2.19 5.11
C HIS A 32 8.69 -2.24 4.22
N TRP A 33 8.72 -3.14 3.25
CA TRP A 33 9.82 -3.20 2.28
C TRP A 33 10.00 -1.90 1.49
N LEU A 34 8.95 -1.09 1.36
CA LEU A 34 8.97 0.20 0.66
C LEU A 34 9.56 1.31 1.54
N ASN A 35 9.62 1.15 2.86
CA ASN A 35 10.12 2.17 3.78
C ASN A 35 11.58 2.59 3.48
N GLY A 36 11.85 3.88 3.60
CA GLY A 36 13.14 4.51 3.32
C GLY A 36 13.15 5.36 2.05
N SER A 37 14.36 5.65 1.58
CA SER A 37 14.59 6.54 0.43
C SER A 37 15.00 5.74 -0.81
N TRP A 38 14.37 6.08 -1.94
CA TRP A 38 14.62 5.51 -3.26
C TRP A 38 14.92 6.64 -4.23
N GLN A 39 15.77 6.40 -5.22
CA GLN A 39 16.10 7.41 -6.21
C GLN A 39 16.18 6.83 -7.62
N MET A 40 15.83 7.65 -8.61
CA MET A 40 16.05 7.34 -10.01
C MET A 40 16.69 8.52 -10.73
N GLN A 41 17.57 8.21 -11.68
CA GLN A 41 18.18 9.20 -12.56
C GLN A 41 17.24 9.52 -13.71
N THR A 42 17.08 10.79 -14.02
CA THR A 42 16.32 11.26 -15.19
C THR A 42 17.17 12.25 -16.00
N LYS A 43 16.74 12.55 -17.22
CA LYS A 43 17.38 13.60 -18.04
C LYS A 43 17.34 14.99 -17.40
N ARG A 44 16.44 15.23 -16.43
CA ARG A 44 16.20 16.54 -15.80
C ARG A 44 16.80 16.68 -14.41
N GLY A 45 17.39 15.60 -13.88
CA GLY A 45 17.85 15.53 -12.50
C GLY A 45 17.51 14.20 -11.84
N ILE A 46 17.61 14.15 -10.53
CA ILE A 46 17.36 12.96 -9.71
C ILE A 46 15.95 13.09 -9.13
N ILE A 47 15.12 12.06 -9.28
CA ILE A 47 13.89 11.95 -8.50
C ILE A 47 14.19 11.10 -7.28
N THR A 48 13.88 11.62 -6.09
CA THR A 48 13.91 10.88 -4.83
C THR A 48 12.49 10.64 -4.36
N GLU A 49 12.14 9.39 -4.05
CA GLU A 49 10.94 9.00 -3.32
C GLU A 49 11.31 8.63 -1.89
N LYS A 50 10.64 9.23 -0.91
CA LYS A 50 10.79 8.90 0.51
C LYS A 50 9.51 8.30 1.03
N TRP A 51 9.62 7.16 1.69
CA TRP A 51 8.50 6.46 2.31
C TRP A 51 8.75 6.31 3.81
N ALA A 52 7.73 6.63 4.62
CA ALA A 52 7.78 6.56 6.08
C ALA A 52 6.45 6.05 6.65
N VAL A 53 6.52 5.23 7.70
CA VAL A 53 5.32 4.82 8.44
C VAL A 53 4.78 6.02 9.20
N ALA A 54 3.57 6.47 8.84
CA ALA A 54 2.90 7.57 9.52
C ALA A 54 2.10 7.07 10.75
N ASN A 55 1.49 5.89 10.64
CA ASN A 55 0.81 5.16 11.71
C ASN A 55 0.54 3.71 11.29
N ASP A 56 -0.10 2.92 12.15
CA ASP A 56 -0.39 1.49 11.92
C ASP A 56 -1.17 1.21 10.62
N SER A 57 -1.94 2.19 10.15
CA SER A 57 -2.81 2.07 8.97
C SER A 57 -2.35 2.92 7.79
N THR A 58 -1.22 3.64 7.88
CA THR A 58 -0.77 4.57 6.82
C THR A 58 0.75 4.56 6.64
N LEU A 59 1.20 4.27 5.44
CA LEU A 59 2.57 4.53 4.96
C LEU A 59 2.50 5.78 4.06
N ALA A 60 3.23 6.83 4.40
CA ALA A 60 3.28 8.08 3.65
C ALA A 60 4.48 8.07 2.69
N GLY A 61 4.24 8.47 1.44
CA GLY A 61 5.25 8.66 0.40
C GLY A 61 5.31 10.11 -0.05
N GLU A 62 6.50 10.60 -0.39
CA GLU A 62 6.69 11.90 -1.04
C GLU A 62 7.76 11.79 -2.13
N SER A 63 7.55 12.41 -3.28
CA SER A 63 8.51 12.44 -4.39
C SER A 63 8.96 13.86 -4.73
N ILE A 64 10.28 14.03 -4.89
CA ILE A 64 10.94 15.32 -5.17
C ILE A 64 11.92 15.14 -6.32
N MET A 65 11.91 16.06 -7.30
CA MET A 65 12.96 16.19 -8.30
C MET A 65 14.01 17.19 -7.84
N THR A 66 15.26 16.76 -7.75
CA THR A 66 16.43 17.61 -7.57
C THR A 66 17.11 17.81 -8.93
N ARG A 67 17.13 19.06 -9.43
CA ARG A 67 17.83 19.43 -10.66
C ARG A 67 19.35 19.49 -10.46
N ALA A 68 20.10 19.58 -11.56
CA ALA A 68 21.56 19.69 -11.53
C ALA A 68 22.08 20.94 -10.79
N ASP A 69 21.27 22.00 -10.75
CA ASP A 69 21.56 23.24 -10.01
C ASP A 69 21.19 23.18 -8.52
N GLY A 70 20.70 22.03 -8.04
CA GLY A 70 20.26 21.84 -6.66
C GLY A 70 18.80 22.25 -6.39
N THR A 71 18.07 22.77 -7.38
CA THR A 71 16.65 23.12 -7.20
C THR A 71 15.82 21.88 -6.89
N GLU A 72 15.10 21.90 -5.76
CA GLU A 72 14.16 20.86 -5.38
C GLU A 72 12.73 21.22 -5.77
N ILE A 73 12.03 20.27 -6.41
CA ILE A 73 10.68 20.45 -6.92
C ILE A 73 9.82 19.30 -6.41
N PRO A 74 8.86 19.57 -5.52
CA PRO A 74 7.89 18.57 -5.10
C PRO A 74 7.08 18.09 -6.31
N LEU A 75 6.96 16.78 -6.47
CA LEU A 75 6.22 16.15 -7.55
C LEU A 75 4.91 15.56 -7.04
N GLU A 76 4.95 14.85 -5.91
CA GLU A 76 3.81 14.07 -5.44
C GLU A 76 3.85 13.83 -3.93
N LYS A 77 2.67 13.68 -3.34
CA LYS A 77 2.46 13.05 -2.02
C LYS A 77 1.59 11.83 -2.19
N ILE A 78 1.88 10.77 -1.45
CA ILE A 78 1.20 9.48 -1.58
C ILE A 78 0.80 8.99 -0.19
N GLN A 79 -0.39 8.42 -0.10
CA GLN A 79 -0.79 7.63 1.07
C GLN A 79 -1.06 6.19 0.62
N LEU A 80 -0.33 5.23 1.19
CA LEU A 80 -0.75 3.83 1.18
C LEU A 80 -1.49 3.58 2.49
N ALA A 81 -2.81 3.46 2.41
CA ALA A 81 -3.69 3.45 3.57
C ALA A 81 -4.54 2.18 3.65
N PHE A 82 -4.70 1.64 4.86
CA PHE A 82 -5.70 0.62 5.16
C PHE A 82 -6.96 1.28 5.73
N ARG A 83 -8.10 1.11 5.04
CA ARG A 83 -9.39 1.70 5.43
C ARG A 83 -10.51 0.70 5.12
N ASN A 84 -11.42 0.48 6.06
CA ASN A 84 -12.61 -0.35 5.87
C ASN A 84 -12.30 -1.73 5.26
N GLY A 85 -11.28 -2.42 5.77
CA GLY A 85 -10.92 -3.77 5.29
C GLY A 85 -10.15 -3.81 3.96
N ASN A 86 -9.79 -2.67 3.38
CA ASN A 86 -9.15 -2.59 2.07
C ASN A 86 -7.90 -1.70 2.13
N TYR A 87 -6.92 -1.99 1.27
CA TYR A 87 -5.75 -1.15 1.07
C TYR A 87 -5.94 -0.25 -0.16
N TYR A 88 -5.46 0.99 -0.07
CA TYR A 88 -5.53 1.99 -1.13
C TYR A 88 -4.18 2.66 -1.33
N TYR A 89 -3.83 2.90 -2.58
CA TYR A 89 -2.74 3.77 -3.00
C TYR A 89 -3.34 5.10 -3.47
N ILE A 90 -3.02 6.18 -2.79
CA ILE A 90 -3.70 7.47 -2.93
C ILE A 90 -2.68 8.58 -3.25
N PRO A 91 -2.31 8.73 -4.52
CA PRO A 91 -1.44 9.80 -4.99
C PRO A 91 -2.15 11.15 -5.03
N THR A 92 -1.39 12.20 -4.73
CA THR A 92 -1.72 13.62 -4.93
C THR A 92 -0.57 14.27 -5.68
N VAL A 93 -0.75 14.45 -6.99
CA VAL A 93 0.30 14.94 -7.88
C VAL A 93 0.24 16.47 -7.98
N LYS A 94 1.39 17.13 -7.87
CA LYS A 94 1.51 18.58 -7.98
C LYS A 94 1.15 19.07 -9.38
N ASN A 95 0.39 20.16 -9.44
CA ASN A 95 -0.10 20.77 -10.68
C ASN A 95 -0.88 19.83 -11.62
N GLN A 96 -1.47 18.74 -11.10
CA GLN A 96 -2.35 17.83 -11.84
C GLN A 96 -3.65 17.62 -11.06
N ASN A 97 -4.76 17.38 -11.77
CA ASN A 97 -6.07 17.11 -11.17
C ASN A 97 -6.50 18.12 -10.06
N GLY A 98 -6.12 19.39 -10.20
CA GLY A 98 -6.38 20.40 -9.15
C GLY A 98 -5.77 20.06 -7.78
N GLU A 99 -4.70 19.25 -7.77
CA GLU A 99 -4.05 18.68 -6.58
C GLU A 99 -5.01 17.87 -5.69
N GLN A 100 -6.05 17.29 -6.28
CA GLN A 100 -6.94 16.38 -5.58
C GLN A 100 -6.38 14.96 -5.57
N PRO A 101 -6.51 14.24 -4.44
CA PRO A 101 -6.09 12.85 -4.36
C PRO A 101 -6.91 11.96 -5.31
N VAL A 102 -6.25 10.99 -5.92
CA VAL A 102 -6.89 9.97 -6.74
C VAL A 102 -6.71 8.63 -6.05
N GLU A 103 -7.80 7.92 -5.77
CA GLU A 103 -7.71 6.63 -5.09
C GLU A 103 -7.55 5.48 -6.08
N PHE A 104 -6.60 4.58 -5.81
CA PHE A 104 -6.44 3.29 -6.47
C PHE A 104 -6.57 2.18 -5.42
N LYS A 105 -7.49 1.25 -5.62
CA LYS A 105 -7.66 0.12 -4.69
C LYS A 105 -6.54 -0.89 -4.92
N ILE A 106 -5.83 -1.31 -3.88
CA ILE A 106 -4.87 -2.41 -3.99
C ILE A 106 -5.64 -3.72 -4.14
N THR A 107 -5.57 -4.31 -5.32
CA THR A 107 -6.30 -5.53 -5.71
C THR A 107 -5.48 -6.80 -5.47
N SER A 108 -4.15 -6.68 -5.40
CA SER A 108 -3.26 -7.76 -4.98
C SER A 108 -2.00 -7.21 -4.32
N HIS A 109 -1.47 -7.93 -3.34
CA HIS A 109 -0.17 -7.63 -2.72
C HIS A 109 0.45 -8.89 -2.12
N ASN A 110 1.76 -8.87 -1.96
CA ASN A 110 2.54 -9.88 -1.26
C ASN A 110 3.77 -9.21 -0.61
N GLU A 111 4.72 -10.01 -0.13
CA GLU A 111 5.92 -9.54 0.58
C GLU A 111 6.86 -8.67 -0.28
N THR A 112 6.74 -8.73 -1.61
CA THR A 112 7.66 -8.05 -2.54
C THR A 112 6.94 -7.19 -3.57
N GLY A 113 5.64 -6.94 -3.43
CA GLY A 113 4.96 -6.07 -4.39
C GLY A 113 3.47 -5.91 -4.16
N PHE A 114 2.89 -4.99 -4.93
CA PHE A 114 1.45 -4.77 -4.97
C PHE A 114 1.00 -4.25 -6.34
N VAL A 115 -0.30 -4.41 -6.59
CA VAL A 115 -1.03 -3.84 -7.72
C VAL A 115 -2.21 -3.04 -7.19
N ALA A 116 -2.30 -1.79 -7.60
CA ALA A 116 -3.39 -0.86 -7.29
C ALA A 116 -4.10 -0.45 -8.58
N GLU A 117 -5.43 -0.47 -8.56
CA GLU A 117 -6.26 -0.26 -9.75
C GLU A 117 -7.38 0.75 -9.50
N ASN A 118 -7.62 1.58 -10.51
CA ASN A 118 -8.80 2.42 -10.66
C ASN A 118 -9.21 2.39 -12.15
N PRO A 119 -10.01 1.40 -12.57
CA PRO A 119 -10.41 1.24 -13.97
C PRO A 119 -11.20 2.42 -14.55
N GLN A 120 -11.79 3.26 -13.69
CA GLN A 120 -12.58 4.44 -14.04
C GLN A 120 -11.71 5.69 -14.26
N HIS A 121 -10.44 5.67 -13.84
CA HIS A 121 -9.51 6.76 -14.09
C HIS A 121 -9.09 6.78 -15.57
N ASP A 122 -8.70 7.93 -16.10
CA ASP A 122 -8.33 8.10 -17.51
C ASP A 122 -6.95 7.50 -17.80
N PHE A 123 -5.90 8.01 -17.16
CA PHE A 123 -4.57 7.40 -17.09
C PHE A 123 -3.78 7.94 -15.88
N PRO A 124 -3.11 7.09 -15.10
CA PRO A 124 -3.06 5.62 -15.23
C PRO A 124 -4.32 4.96 -14.67
N LYS A 125 -4.61 3.73 -15.09
CA LYS A 125 -5.66 2.89 -14.50
C LYS A 125 -5.11 1.86 -13.53
N ARG A 126 -3.83 1.53 -13.66
CA ARG A 126 -3.14 0.60 -12.77
C ARG A 126 -1.75 1.11 -12.44
N ILE A 127 -1.38 0.90 -11.18
CA ILE A 127 -0.08 1.22 -10.60
C ILE A 127 0.42 -0.06 -9.93
N SER A 128 1.65 -0.49 -10.20
CA SER A 128 2.26 -1.62 -9.52
C SER A 128 3.65 -1.27 -9.04
N TYR A 129 4.00 -1.71 -7.84
CA TYR A 129 5.38 -1.68 -7.36
C TYR A 129 5.85 -3.11 -7.09
N THR A 130 7.11 -3.38 -7.45
CA THR A 130 7.80 -4.64 -7.19
C THR A 130 9.17 -4.37 -6.58
N LEU A 131 9.46 -4.97 -5.43
CA LEU A 131 10.80 -5.08 -4.87
C LEU A 131 11.59 -6.13 -5.67
N VAL A 132 12.48 -5.65 -6.53
CA VAL A 132 13.33 -6.52 -7.36
C VAL A 132 14.42 -7.17 -6.50
N ASN A 133 14.99 -6.39 -5.59
CA ASN A 133 15.90 -6.84 -4.54
C ASN A 133 15.94 -5.77 -3.43
N LYS A 134 16.70 -6.00 -2.35
CA LYS A 134 16.79 -5.10 -1.19
C LYS A 134 17.12 -3.63 -1.54
N ASP A 135 17.80 -3.39 -2.67
CA ASP A 135 18.27 -2.09 -3.10
C ASP A 135 17.60 -1.61 -4.41
N SER A 136 16.56 -2.29 -4.91
CA SER A 136 15.88 -1.87 -6.14
C SER A 136 14.38 -2.15 -6.12
N ILE A 137 13.62 -1.13 -6.51
CA ILE A 137 12.18 -1.22 -6.76
C ILE A 137 11.88 -0.83 -8.20
N HIS A 138 10.86 -1.46 -8.76
CA HIS A 138 10.33 -1.15 -10.07
C HIS A 138 8.86 -0.78 -9.92
N ALA A 139 8.52 0.45 -10.25
CA ALA A 139 7.15 0.93 -10.35
C ALA A 139 6.72 0.99 -11.82
N VAL A 140 5.47 0.63 -12.08
CA VAL A 140 4.85 0.66 -13.41
C VAL A 140 3.49 1.32 -13.30
N ILE A 141 3.19 2.19 -14.25
CA ILE A 141 1.83 2.70 -14.48
C ILE A 141 1.38 2.32 -15.88
N ASP A 142 0.13 1.87 -16.03
CA ASP A 142 -0.45 1.53 -17.34
C ASP A 142 -1.98 1.68 -17.41
N ASP A 143 -2.56 1.42 -18.59
CA ASP A 143 -4.01 1.47 -18.86
C ASP A 143 -4.79 0.26 -18.29
N GLY A 144 -4.19 -0.58 -17.44
CA GLY A 144 -4.82 -1.75 -16.82
C GLY A 144 -4.56 -3.07 -17.55
N ALA A 145 -5.19 -4.15 -17.07
CA ALA A 145 -4.90 -5.52 -17.51
C ALA A 145 -5.41 -5.84 -18.92
N ALA A 146 -6.44 -5.16 -19.41
CA ALA A 146 -7.18 -5.51 -20.62
C ALA A 146 -6.52 -5.05 -21.94
N THR A 147 -5.17 -5.09 -22.00
CA THR A 147 -4.28 -4.59 -23.07
C THR A 147 -3.77 -3.17 -22.81
N PRO A 148 -2.66 -3.01 -22.05
CA PRO A 148 -2.10 -1.69 -21.77
C PRO A 148 -1.48 -1.10 -23.04
N VAL A 149 -2.12 -0.06 -23.60
CA VAL A 149 -1.61 0.68 -24.77
C VAL A 149 -0.52 1.66 -24.34
N LYS A 150 -0.73 2.33 -23.21
CA LYS A 150 0.23 3.23 -22.57
C LYS A 150 0.80 2.56 -21.31
N LYS A 151 2.13 2.58 -21.21
CA LYS A 151 2.88 2.08 -20.05
C LYS A 151 4.06 3.00 -19.77
N SER A 152 4.37 3.23 -18.51
CA SER A 152 5.60 3.89 -18.07
C SER A 152 6.26 3.10 -16.96
N ASN A 153 7.59 2.98 -17.03
CA ASN A 153 8.40 2.22 -16.08
C ASN A 153 9.31 3.17 -15.31
N PHE A 154 9.39 2.98 -14.01
CA PHE A 154 10.22 3.76 -13.10
C PHE A 154 11.08 2.80 -12.29
N TYR A 155 12.40 2.88 -12.50
CA TYR A 155 13.37 2.02 -11.84
C TYR A 155 14.11 2.84 -10.80
N TYR A 156 13.90 2.51 -9.54
CA TYR A 156 14.60 3.16 -8.44
C TYR A 156 15.66 2.24 -7.85
N SER A 157 16.75 2.85 -7.43
CA SER A 157 17.72 2.26 -6.53
C SER A 157 17.55 2.83 -5.13
N ARG A 158 17.88 2.05 -4.10
CA ARG A 158 17.88 2.54 -2.73
C ARG A 158 18.91 3.66 -2.61
N LYS A 159 18.46 4.81 -2.10
CA LYS A 159 19.34 5.94 -1.80
C LYS A 159 20.11 5.58 -0.52
N LYS A 160 21.43 5.49 -0.64
CA LYS A 160 22.32 5.33 0.50
C LYS A 160 22.62 6.73 1.03
N ASP A 161 22.45 6.91 2.33
CA ASP A 161 22.85 8.14 3.02
C ASP A 161 24.38 8.25 3.11
#